data_AF-A0ABD0KWI3-F1
#
_entry.id   AF-A0ABD0KWI3-F1
#
_cell.length_a   1.000
_cell.length_b   1.000
_cell.length_c   1.000
_cell.angle_alpha   90.00
_cell.angle_beta   90.00
_cell.angle_gamma   90.00
#
_symmetry.space_group_name_H-M   'P 1'
#
loop_
_entity.id
_entity.type
_entity.pdbx_description
1 polymer ?
#
loop_
_entity_poly.entity_id
_entity_poly.type
_entity_poly.pdbx_seq_one_letter_code
_entity_poly.pdbx_strand_id
1 'polypeptide(L)'
;MKGKNVSSFLQVSDWPVVMLFCILLSVITASFAASSGCEQDWKQFSNYCYYFSNIKTTWNKSRTACKSMGADLMVIRGEEDQRFLDRSLY
;
A
#
# COMPACT_ATOMS: atom_id res chain seq x y z
N MET A 1 16.73 -37.66 19.78
CA MET A 1 16.28 -39.01 19.40
C MET A 1 14.76 -39.06 19.30
N LYS A 2 14.25 -39.15 18.07
CA LYS A 2 13.15 -40.02 17.60
C LYS A 2 12.88 -39.58 16.16
N GLY A 3 13.33 -40.41 15.23
CA GLY A 3 12.89 -40.32 13.85
C GLY A 3 11.57 -41.05 13.67
N LYS A 4 10.89 -40.73 12.57
CA LYS A 4 10.28 -41.74 11.70
C LYS A 4 10.54 -41.34 10.25
N ASN A 5 11.30 -42.18 9.57
CA ASN A 5 11.36 -42.24 8.12
C ASN A 5 10.11 -43.01 7.67
N VAL A 6 9.33 -42.44 6.77
CA VAL A 6 8.38 -43.20 5.95
C VAL A 6 8.75 -42.98 4.50
N SER A 7 9.04 -44.09 3.87
CA SER A 7 9.42 -44.28 2.48
C SER A 7 8.40 -43.68 1.51
N SER A 8 8.93 -43.22 0.38
CA SER A 8 8.30 -43.21 -0.95
C SER A 8 6.89 -42.63 -1.07
N PHE A 9 6.78 -41.49 -1.75
CA PHE A 9 5.99 -41.40 -2.98
C PHE A 9 6.29 -40.04 -3.64
N LEU A 10 7.36 -39.99 -4.43
CA LEU A 10 7.44 -39.04 -5.52
C LEU A 10 6.41 -39.50 -6.56
N GLN A 11 5.20 -38.95 -6.49
CA GLN A 11 4.27 -38.94 -7.62
C GLN A 11 3.61 -37.56 -7.67
N VAL A 12 4.42 -36.53 -7.91
CA VAL A 12 3.98 -35.28 -8.52
C VAL A 12 3.73 -35.57 -10.00
N SER A 13 2.61 -36.25 -10.29
CA SER A 13 2.17 -36.59 -11.65
C SER A 13 0.80 -36.00 -11.97
N ASP A 14 0.50 -34.83 -11.41
CA ASP A 14 -0.59 -34.00 -11.90
C ASP A 14 -0.03 -32.64 -12.30
N TRP A 15 0.84 -32.64 -13.32
CA TRP A 15 1.25 -31.45 -14.06
C TRP A 15 0.07 -30.50 -14.36
N PRO A 16 -1.11 -30.96 -14.82
CA PRO A 16 -2.26 -30.06 -14.99
C PRO A 16 -2.72 -29.42 -13.68
N VAL A 17 -2.72 -30.13 -12.55
CA VAL A 17 -3.17 -29.60 -11.26
C VAL A 17 -2.14 -28.64 -10.66
N VAL A 18 -0.85 -28.97 -10.73
CA VAL A 18 0.25 -28.09 -10.28
C VAL A 18 0.28 -26.82 -11.13
N MET A 19 0.11 -26.94 -12.45
CA MET A 19 0.01 -25.79 -13.35
C MET A 19 -1.23 -24.96 -13.06
N LEU A 20 -2.39 -25.58 -12.83
CA LEU A 20 -3.61 -24.87 -12.43
C LEU A 20 -3.46 -24.15 -11.10
N PHE A 21 -2.80 -24.77 -10.11
CA PHE A 21 -2.53 -24.15 -8.82
C PHE A 21 -1.57 -22.97 -8.97
N CYS A 22 -0.50 -23.12 -9.76
CA CYS A 22 0.40 -22.03 -10.11
C CYS A 22 -0.31 -20.89 -10.86
N ILE A 23 -1.21 -21.21 -11.80
CA ILE A 23 -2.00 -20.24 -12.56
C ILE A 23 -2.98 -19.52 -11.63
N LEU A 24 -3.65 -20.24 -10.72
CA LEU A 24 -4.54 -19.63 -9.74
C LEU A 24 -3.76 -18.70 -8.81
N LEU A 25 -2.61 -19.12 -8.28
CA LEU A 25 -1.76 -18.27 -7.45
C LEU A 25 -1.22 -17.04 -8.21
N SER A 26 -0.83 -17.18 -9.48
CA SER A 26 -0.35 -16.05 -10.29
C SER A 26 -1.47 -15.08 -10.66
N VAL A 27 -2.68 -15.57 -10.96
CA VAL A 27 -3.86 -14.74 -11.22
C VAL A 27 -4.34 -14.04 -9.94
N ILE A 28 -4.34 -14.72 -8.80
CA ILE A 28 -4.69 -14.14 -7.49
C ILE A 28 -3.68 -13.04 -7.10
N THR A 29 -2.38 -13.26 -7.32
CA THR A 29 -1.34 -12.24 -7.04
C THR A 29 -1.39 -11.05 -7.99
N ALA A 30 -1.64 -11.27 -9.29
CA ALA A 30 -1.81 -10.19 -10.27
C ALA A 30 -3.07 -9.35 -10.00
N SER A 31 -4.15 -9.98 -9.53
CA SER A 31 -5.39 -9.28 -9.15
C SER A 31 -5.22 -8.39 -7.92
N PHE A 32 -4.19 -8.65 -7.11
CA PHE A 32 -3.75 -7.84 -5.98
C PHE A 32 -2.70 -6.78 -6.34
N ALA A 33 -2.45 -6.53 -7.62
CA ALA A 33 -1.76 -5.32 -8.06
C ALA A 33 -2.71 -4.13 -7.91
N ALA A 34 -3.01 -3.76 -6.66
CA ALA A 34 -3.63 -2.48 -6.36
C ALA A 34 -2.74 -1.38 -6.97
N SER A 35 -3.34 -0.48 -7.74
CA SER A 35 -2.68 0.69 -8.32
C SER A 35 -1.79 1.35 -7.27
N SER A 36 -0.48 1.21 -7.43
CA SER A 36 0.51 1.56 -6.39
C SER A 36 0.84 3.05 -6.38
N GLY A 37 -0.18 3.91 -6.38
CA GLY A 37 -0.02 5.35 -6.48
C GLY A 37 -1.12 6.12 -5.77
N CYS A 38 -0.88 7.40 -5.55
CA CYS A 38 -1.88 8.31 -5.02
C CYS A 38 -2.89 8.72 -6.10
N GLU A 39 -4.08 9.12 -5.66
CA GLU A 39 -5.07 9.75 -6.53
C GLU A 39 -4.51 10.98 -7.25
N GLN A 40 -5.15 11.37 -8.35
CA GLN A 40 -4.77 12.58 -9.07
C GLN A 40 -4.82 13.80 -8.14
N ASP A 41 -3.83 14.68 -8.25
CA ASP A 41 -3.61 15.87 -7.39
C ASP A 41 -3.16 15.59 -5.95
N TRP A 42 -2.92 14.32 -5.60
CA TRP A 42 -2.27 13.95 -4.34
C TRP A 42 -0.78 13.67 -4.56
N LYS A 43 0.06 14.14 -3.63
CA LYS A 43 1.50 13.88 -3.63
C LYS A 43 1.81 12.66 -2.77
N GLN A 44 2.55 11.71 -3.32
CA GLN A 44 3.05 10.56 -2.57
C GLN A 44 4.31 10.94 -1.79
N PHE A 45 4.34 10.60 -0.52
CA PHE A 45 5.54 10.67 0.29
C PHE A 45 5.54 9.55 1.33
N SER A 46 6.61 8.75 1.33
CA SER A 46 6.64 7.48 2.06
C SER A 46 5.46 6.58 1.65
N ASN A 47 4.76 5.99 2.62
CA ASN A 47 3.58 5.13 2.41
C ASN A 47 2.26 5.90 2.48
N TYR A 48 2.27 7.23 2.33
CA TYR A 48 1.10 8.08 2.48
C TYR A 48 0.89 9.00 1.27
N CYS A 49 -0.36 9.40 1.08
CA CYS A 49 -0.78 10.37 0.07
C CYS A 49 -1.19 11.67 0.77
N TYR A 50 -0.72 12.80 0.24
CA TYR A 50 -0.93 14.13 0.82
C TYR A 50 -1.61 15.06 -0.19
N TYR A 51 -2.67 15.73 0.27
CA TYR A 51 -3.37 16.75 -0.49
C TYR A 51 -3.01 18.15 0.02
N PHE A 52 -2.67 19.04 -0.91
CA PHE A 52 -2.31 20.42 -0.61
C PHE A 52 -3.42 21.37 -1.07
N SER A 53 -4.17 21.90 -0.11
CA SER A 53 -5.22 22.89 -0.41
C SER A 53 -4.62 24.27 -0.69
N ASN A 54 -5.12 24.92 -1.73
CA ASN A 54 -4.82 26.33 -2.01
C ASN A 54 -5.63 27.30 -1.12
N ILE A 55 -6.53 26.80 -0.27
CA ILE A 55 -7.41 27.60 0.57
C ILE A 55 -6.84 27.66 2.00
N LYS A 56 -6.62 28.88 2.49
CA LYS A 56 -6.21 29.10 3.88
C LYS A 56 -7.44 29.12 4.79
N THR A 57 -7.47 28.23 5.77
CA THR A 57 -8.54 28.21 6.78
C THR A 57 -7.98 27.99 8.18
N THR A 58 -8.80 28.20 9.21
CA THR A 58 -8.45 27.88 10.60
C THR A 58 -8.16 26.39 10.74
N TRP A 59 -7.24 26.00 11.63
CA TRP A 59 -6.84 24.62 11.88
C TRP A 59 -8.02 23.63 11.96
N ASN A 60 -9.07 23.97 12.73
CA ASN A 60 -10.22 23.08 12.92
C ASN A 60 -11.04 22.88 11.63
N LYS A 61 -11.17 23.93 10.79
CA LYS A 61 -11.82 23.86 9.48
C LYS A 61 -11.00 23.02 8.51
N SER A 62 -9.69 23.24 8.44
CA SER A 62 -8.78 22.43 7.62
C SER A 62 -8.87 20.94 7.98
N ARG A 63 -8.85 20.60 9.28
CA ARG A 63 -8.97 19.22 9.74
C ARG A 63 -10.31 18.59 9.36
N THR A 64 -11.40 19.35 9.51
CA THR A 64 -12.74 18.89 9.11
C THR A 64 -12.81 18.64 7.60
N ALA A 65 -12.20 19.51 6.79
CA ALA A 65 -12.13 19.34 5.35
C ALA A 65 -11.33 18.08 4.96
N CYS A 66 -10.16 17.83 5.57
CA CYS A 66 -9.40 16.59 5.35
C CYS A 66 -10.25 15.34 5.67
N LYS A 67 -10.99 15.36 6.78
CA LYS A 67 -11.90 14.27 7.16
C LYS A 67 -13.03 14.03 6.17
N SER A 68 -13.59 15.09 5.56
CA SER A 68 -14.60 14.93 4.50
C SER A 68 -14.07 14.27 3.23
N MET A 69 -12.75 14.27 3.02
CA MET A 69 -12.08 13.58 1.90
C MET A 69 -11.57 12.17 2.29
N GLY A 70 -11.93 11.65 3.46
CA GLY A 70 -11.43 10.35 3.94
C GLY A 70 -10.00 10.36 4.46
N ALA A 71 -9.41 11.54 4.69
CA ALA A 71 -8.06 11.72 5.24
C ALA A 71 -8.08 12.39 6.63
N ASP A 72 -6.92 12.70 7.20
CA ASP A 72 -6.80 13.61 8.36
C ASP A 72 -5.71 14.65 8.07
N LEU A 73 -5.72 15.74 8.84
CA LEU A 73 -4.73 16.80 8.71
C LEU A 73 -3.33 16.26 9.05
N MET A 74 -2.35 16.55 8.19
CA MET A 74 -0.97 16.08 8.36
C MET A 74 -0.39 16.51 9.72
N VAL A 75 0.31 15.57 10.38
CA VAL A 75 1.08 15.81 11.61
C VAL A 75 2.56 15.68 11.28
N ILE A 76 3.32 16.72 11.59
CA ILE A 76 4.77 16.78 11.36
C ILE A 76 5.46 16.03 12.50
N ARG A 77 6.10 14.90 12.18
CA ARG A 77 6.74 14.02 13.17
C ARG A 77 8.25 14.20 13.26
N GLY A 78 8.86 14.90 12.32
CA GLY A 78 10.29 15.14 12.33
C GLY A 78 10.78 15.95 11.13
N GLU A 79 12.10 16.01 11.00
CA GLU A 79 12.76 16.81 9.98
C GLU A 79 12.44 16.36 8.55
N GLU A 80 12.23 15.06 8.32
CA GLU A 80 11.92 14.54 6.99
C GLU A 80 10.56 15.03 6.48
N ASP A 81 9.54 15.03 7.36
CA ASP A 81 8.21 15.58 7.08
C ASP A 81 8.30 17.08 6.78
N GLN A 82 9.10 17.82 7.56
CA GLN A 82 9.31 19.25 7.35
C GLN A 82 9.96 19.53 6.00
N ARG A 83 11.04 18.81 5.65
CA ARG A 83 11.71 18.94 4.35
C ARG A 83 10.79 18.57 3.19
N PHE A 84 9.91 17.59 3.37
CA PHE A 84 8.89 17.26 2.37
C PHE A 84 7.89 18.41 2.17
N LEU A 85 7.40 19.01 3.26
CA LEU A 85 6.50 20.16 3.19
C LEU A 85 7.16 21.35 2.49
N ASP A 86 8.39 21.68 2.85
CA ASP A 86 9.13 22.78 2.24
C ASP A 86 9.26 22.57 0.73
N ARG A 87 9.65 21.37 0.27
CA ARG A 87 9.73 21.05 -1.17
C ARG A 87 8.38 20.97 -1.89
N SER A 88 7.28 20.81 -1.16
CA SER A 88 5.95 20.60 -1.75
C SER A 88 5.12 21.87 -1.88
N LEU A 89 5.47 22.90 -1.11
CA LEU A 89 4.79 24.19 -1.03
C LEU A 89 5.44 25.30 -1.89
N TYR A 90 6.63 25.04 -2.46
CA TYR A 90 7.34 25.90 -3.42
C TYR A 90 7.44 25.19 -4.78
#